data_AF-A0A7X6QA39-F1
#
_entry.id   AF-A0A7X6QA39-F1
#
_cell.length_a   1.000
_cell.length_b   1.000
_cell.length_c   1.000
_cell.angle_alpha   90.00
_cell.angle_beta   90.00
_cell.angle_gamma   90.00
#
_symmetry.space_group_name_H-M   'P 1'
#
loop_
_entity.id
_entity.type
_entity.pdbx_description
1 polymer ?
#
loop_
_entity_poly.entity_id
_entity_poly.type
_entity_poly.pdbx_seq_one_letter_code
_entity_poly.pdbx_strand_id
1 'polypeptide(L)'
;KFGHWKDTAVMLQGRGVWNLTLMFLQQWIFTTDEDLDLTTFVPTISYPSDGFVQPFGDSPLDRENISENAYIQMINHAQRYIYITTPYLILDTQMITALAIAAQSGVDVRIITPHFPDKWYVHPVTRSNYRPLLRAGVKIYEYTPGFMHAKMFVADDEVSIVGTTNMDYRSFYLHFECGVIFFLSSVSHAVRNDFEKILEVSREVTLQEEENIGAPSRFMRSVLRLFSPLM
;
A
#
# COMPACT_ATOMS: atom_id res chain seq x y z
N LYS A 1 1.70 -3.99 -23.60
CA LYS A 1 0.85 -5.11 -23.10
C LYS A 1 -0.11 -4.66 -22.01
N PHE A 2 0.29 -3.79 -21.08
CA PHE A 2 -0.53 -3.38 -19.92
C PHE A 2 -0.85 -1.88 -19.86
N GLY A 3 -0.74 -1.13 -20.97
CA GLY A 3 -0.89 0.33 -20.97
C GLY A 3 0.24 1.05 -20.22
N HIS A 4 -0.05 2.22 -19.65
CA HIS A 4 0.88 2.96 -18.80
C HIS A 4 1.04 2.26 -17.44
N TRP A 5 2.28 1.83 -17.12
CA TRP A 5 2.62 1.25 -15.83
C TRP A 5 2.86 2.38 -14.82
N LYS A 6 1.84 2.73 -14.03
CA LYS A 6 1.95 3.81 -13.04
C LYS A 6 2.59 3.26 -11.78
N ASP A 7 3.78 3.75 -11.48
CA ASP A 7 4.47 3.49 -10.23
C ASP A 7 4.91 4.81 -9.57
N THR A 8 5.37 4.72 -8.33
CA THR A 8 5.90 5.85 -7.57
C THR A 8 7.12 5.43 -6.77
N ALA A 9 8.14 6.30 -6.75
CA ALA A 9 9.33 6.15 -5.94
C ALA A 9 9.66 7.47 -5.25
N VAL A 10 10.39 7.39 -4.15
CA VAL A 10 10.89 8.55 -3.40
C VAL A 10 12.41 8.56 -3.43
N MET A 11 13.01 9.75 -3.53
CA MET A 11 14.45 9.94 -3.39
C MET A 11 14.74 10.51 -2.02
N LEU A 12 15.59 9.83 -1.24
CA LEU A 12 16.02 10.27 0.08
C LEU A 12 17.48 10.71 0.05
N GLN A 13 17.79 11.77 0.79
CA GLN A 13 19.16 12.24 1.01
C GLN A 13 19.38 12.53 2.50
N GLY A 14 20.58 12.26 3.00
CA GLY A 14 20.96 12.51 4.38
C GLY A 14 20.69 11.36 5.34
N ARG A 15 20.50 11.68 6.63
CA ARG A 15 20.41 10.68 7.70
C ARG A 15 19.27 9.69 7.54
N GLY A 16 18.17 10.09 6.91
CA GLY A 16 17.03 9.21 6.63
C GLY A 16 17.37 8.03 5.72
N VAL A 17 18.49 8.08 4.96
CA VAL A 17 18.94 6.96 4.13
C VAL A 17 19.48 5.80 4.98
N TRP A 18 19.91 6.07 6.22
CA TRP A 18 20.66 5.09 7.02
C TRP A 18 19.91 3.78 7.24
N ASN A 19 18.60 3.85 7.55
CA ASN A 19 17.81 2.65 7.77
C ASN A 19 17.68 1.79 6.50
N LEU A 20 17.54 2.42 5.32
CA LEU A 20 17.53 1.71 4.04
C LEU A 20 18.87 1.02 3.77
N THR A 21 19.99 1.71 4.05
CA THR A 21 21.34 1.15 3.95
C THR A 21 21.51 -0.05 4.88
N LEU A 22 21.06 0.06 6.13
CA LEU A 22 21.12 -1.04 7.10
C LEU A 22 20.32 -2.26 6.62
N MET A 23 19.09 -2.08 6.13
CA MET A 23 18.28 -3.19 5.62
C MET A 23 18.97 -3.92 4.47
N PHE A 24 19.55 -3.17 3.53
CA PHE A 24 20.34 -3.77 2.44
C PHE A 24 21.56 -4.54 2.96
N LEU A 25 22.35 -3.94 3.84
CA LEU A 25 23.56 -4.57 4.38
C LEU A 25 23.24 -5.81 5.21
N GLN A 26 22.16 -5.81 5.98
CA GLN A 26 21.70 -6.98 6.72
C GLN A 26 21.33 -8.13 5.78
N GLN A 27 20.63 -7.84 4.68
CA GLN A 27 20.31 -8.85 3.67
C GLN A 27 21.57 -9.35 2.93
N TRP A 28 22.53 -8.46 2.68
CA TRP A 28 23.82 -8.81 2.08
C TRP A 28 24.62 -9.76 2.98
N ILE A 29 24.81 -9.42 4.25
CA ILE A 29 25.49 -10.25 5.26
C ILE A 29 24.80 -11.60 5.36
N PHE A 30 23.47 -11.62 5.48
CA PHE A 30 22.69 -12.87 5.54
C PHE A 30 22.89 -13.77 4.32
N THR A 31 23.08 -13.19 3.13
CA THR A 31 23.20 -13.93 1.87
C THR A 31 24.64 -14.40 1.59
N THR A 32 25.62 -13.59 1.98
CA THR A 32 27.03 -13.78 1.60
C THR A 32 27.90 -14.35 2.72
N ASP A 33 27.43 -14.27 3.97
CA ASP A 33 28.20 -14.58 5.18
C ASP A 33 29.45 -13.68 5.33
N GLU A 34 29.49 -12.54 4.64
CA GLU A 34 30.54 -11.53 4.78
C GLU A 34 30.41 -10.79 6.12
N ASP A 35 31.53 -10.63 6.82
CA ASP A 35 31.60 -9.77 8.01
C ASP A 35 31.90 -8.33 7.60
N LEU A 36 30.93 -7.43 7.80
CA LEU A 36 31.01 -6.02 7.41
C LEU A 36 30.85 -5.12 8.63
N ASP A 37 31.78 -4.18 8.79
CA ASP A 37 31.61 -3.07 9.74
C ASP A 37 30.60 -2.05 9.19
N LEU A 38 29.36 -2.18 9.66
CA LEU A 38 28.24 -1.32 9.28
C LEU A 38 28.53 0.17 9.53
N THR A 39 29.37 0.51 10.51
CA THR A 39 29.64 1.92 10.86
C THR A 39 30.31 2.70 9.72
N THR A 40 30.98 1.99 8.79
CA THR A 40 31.60 2.55 7.59
C THR A 40 30.58 3.18 6.63
N PHE A 41 29.31 2.75 6.70
CA PHE A 41 28.26 3.17 5.78
C PHE A 41 27.33 4.25 6.36
N VAL A 42 27.59 4.73 7.58
CA VAL A 42 26.76 5.75 8.23
C VAL A 42 26.78 7.06 7.41
N PRO A 43 25.62 7.64 7.05
CA PRO A 43 25.58 8.90 6.33
C PRO A 43 26.27 10.03 7.10
N THR A 44 27.25 10.66 6.46
CA THR A 44 28.03 11.77 7.04
C THR A 44 27.44 13.15 6.72
N ILE A 45 26.55 13.24 5.74
CA ILE A 45 25.90 14.48 5.30
C ILE A 45 24.51 14.58 5.92
N SER A 46 24.16 15.75 6.44
CA SER A 46 22.81 16.08 6.90
C SER A 46 22.21 17.18 6.04
N TYR A 47 20.93 17.07 5.74
CA TYR A 47 20.15 18.08 5.03
C TYR A 47 19.10 18.67 5.99
N PRO A 48 18.67 19.92 5.78
CA PRO A 48 17.46 20.42 6.39
C PRO A 48 16.27 19.52 6.02
N SER A 49 15.38 19.28 6.97
CA SER A 49 14.15 18.53 6.75
C SER A 49 12.96 19.40 7.14
N ASP A 50 11.89 19.35 6.35
CA ASP A 50 10.63 20.04 6.64
C ASP A 50 9.66 19.19 7.47
N GLY A 51 10.01 17.93 7.73
CA GLY A 51 9.27 16.99 8.58
C GLY A 51 10.13 15.82 9.05
N PHE A 52 9.50 14.72 9.42
CA PHE A 52 10.15 13.48 9.85
C PHE A 52 10.12 12.43 8.73
N VAL A 53 11.21 11.68 8.63
CA VAL A 53 11.37 10.59 7.66
C VAL A 53 11.81 9.35 8.42
N GLN A 54 11.04 8.27 8.28
CA GLN A 54 11.28 7.01 8.98
C GLN A 54 11.14 5.85 7.99
N PRO A 55 12.24 5.38 7.39
CA PRO A 55 12.23 4.10 6.70
C PRO A 55 12.07 2.96 7.68
N PHE A 56 11.35 1.94 7.24
CA PHE A 56 11.11 0.69 7.95
C PHE A 56 11.18 -0.48 6.97
N GLY A 57 11.41 -1.68 7.52
CA GLY A 57 11.40 -2.93 6.79
C GLY A 57 10.45 -3.91 7.44
N ASP A 58 10.08 -4.93 6.68
CA ASP A 58 9.27 -6.04 7.12
C ASP A 58 9.95 -7.35 6.74
N SER A 59 9.89 -8.34 7.62
CA SER A 59 10.58 -9.60 7.42
C SER A 59 9.65 -10.78 7.70
N PRO A 60 9.57 -11.77 6.79
CA PRO A 60 8.81 -12.98 7.04
C PRO A 60 9.54 -13.94 8.01
N LEU A 61 10.73 -13.56 8.51
CA LEU A 61 11.54 -14.39 9.39
C LEU A 61 11.32 -14.07 10.87
N ASP A 62 10.67 -12.96 11.19
CA ASP A 62 10.30 -12.61 12.56
C ASP A 62 8.79 -12.83 12.79
N ARG A 63 8.26 -12.30 13.89
CA ARG A 63 6.84 -12.45 14.28
C ARG A 63 6.09 -11.12 14.26
N GLU A 64 6.71 -10.08 13.73
CA GLU A 64 6.16 -8.75 13.66
C GLU A 64 5.63 -8.51 12.25
N ASN A 65 4.44 -7.93 12.11
CA ASN A 65 3.90 -7.53 10.81
C ASN A 65 3.99 -6.01 10.67
N ILE A 66 5.20 -5.52 10.40
CA ILE A 66 5.50 -4.09 10.54
C ILE A 66 4.72 -3.27 9.51
N SER A 67 4.60 -3.75 8.28
CA SER A 67 3.89 -3.03 7.22
C SER A 67 2.39 -2.95 7.48
N GLU A 68 1.75 -4.08 7.83
CA GLU A 68 0.32 -4.09 8.15
C GLU A 68 0.02 -3.20 9.37
N ASN A 69 0.86 -3.29 10.40
CA ASN A 69 0.74 -2.45 11.60
C ASN A 69 0.88 -0.96 11.27
N ALA A 70 1.82 -0.57 10.42
CA ALA A 70 1.99 0.82 9.97
C ALA A 70 0.75 1.31 9.22
N TYR A 71 0.20 0.49 8.32
CA TYR A 71 -1.02 0.81 7.57
C TYR A 71 -2.24 0.95 8.50
N ILE A 72 -2.44 0.00 9.43
CA ILE A 72 -3.54 0.04 10.40
C ILE A 72 -3.41 1.28 11.31
N GLN A 73 -2.21 1.60 11.80
CA GLN A 73 -2.01 2.79 12.61
C GLN A 73 -2.38 4.06 11.85
N MET A 74 -1.97 4.17 10.60
CA MET A 74 -2.29 5.31 9.74
C MET A 74 -3.80 5.43 9.48
N ILE A 75 -4.49 4.32 9.19
CA ILE A 75 -5.95 4.29 9.00
C ILE A 75 -6.67 4.74 10.28
N ASN A 76 -6.26 4.23 11.44
CA ASN A 76 -6.92 4.50 12.71
C ASN A 76 -6.71 5.94 13.22
N HIS A 77 -5.64 6.62 12.79
CA HIS A 77 -5.37 8.01 13.17
C HIS A 77 -5.96 9.03 12.19
N ALA A 78 -6.34 8.62 10.99
CA ALA A 78 -6.92 9.53 10.00
C ALA A 78 -8.22 10.19 10.52
N GLN A 79 -8.31 11.51 10.36
CA GLN A 79 -9.41 12.36 10.83
C GLN A 79 -10.24 12.94 9.67
N ARG A 80 -9.63 13.24 8.52
CA ARG A 80 -10.29 13.87 7.37
C ARG A 80 -10.37 12.92 6.18
N TYR A 81 -9.24 12.33 5.80
CA TYR A 81 -9.18 11.44 4.64
C TYR A 81 -8.04 10.42 4.75
N ILE A 82 -8.18 9.31 4.03
CA ILE A 82 -7.06 8.42 3.72
C ILE A 82 -7.16 7.92 2.28
N TYR A 83 -6.12 8.17 1.51
CA TYR A 83 -6.04 7.82 0.09
C TYR A 83 -4.96 6.78 -0.14
N ILE A 84 -5.31 5.73 -0.87
CA ILE A 84 -4.51 4.51 -1.00
C ILE A 84 -4.42 4.09 -2.47
N THR A 85 -3.22 3.81 -2.96
CA THR A 85 -3.02 3.05 -4.20
C THR A 85 -2.41 1.69 -3.89
N THR A 86 -2.89 0.64 -4.53
CA THR A 86 -2.29 -0.70 -4.42
C THR A 86 -2.60 -1.53 -5.66
N PRO A 87 -1.66 -2.33 -6.19
CA PRO A 87 -1.95 -3.24 -7.31
C PRO A 87 -2.90 -4.37 -6.90
N TYR A 88 -2.88 -4.77 -5.63
CA TYR A 88 -3.65 -5.90 -5.11
C TYR A 88 -4.37 -5.49 -3.82
N LEU A 89 -5.64 -5.87 -3.72
CA LEU A 89 -6.48 -5.59 -2.55
C LEU A 89 -7.02 -6.92 -2.01
N ILE A 90 -6.12 -7.74 -1.46
CA ILE A 90 -6.39 -9.08 -0.94
C ILE A 90 -6.26 -9.01 0.58
N LEU A 91 -7.25 -8.36 1.19
CA LEU A 91 -7.17 -7.95 2.58
C LEU A 91 -7.48 -9.10 3.55
N ASP A 92 -6.80 -9.05 4.68
CA ASP A 92 -7.14 -9.82 5.87
C ASP A 92 -8.38 -9.21 6.58
N THR A 93 -8.78 -9.79 7.71
CA THR A 93 -9.93 -9.27 8.45
C THR A 93 -9.61 -7.96 9.18
N GLN A 94 -8.39 -7.80 9.71
CA GLN A 94 -7.99 -6.64 10.49
C GLN A 94 -8.01 -5.38 9.61
N MET A 95 -7.47 -5.47 8.40
CA MET A 95 -7.42 -4.37 7.44
C MET A 95 -8.82 -3.99 6.92
N ILE A 96 -9.68 -4.98 6.62
CA ILE A 96 -11.08 -4.70 6.25
C ILE A 96 -11.79 -3.96 7.37
N THR A 97 -11.62 -4.41 8.62
CA THR A 97 -12.24 -3.77 9.78
C THR A 97 -11.72 -2.35 9.99
N ALA A 98 -10.41 -2.11 9.90
CA ALA A 98 -9.83 -0.77 10.04
C ALA A 98 -10.38 0.21 8.99
N LEU A 99 -10.37 -0.17 7.71
CA LEU A 99 -10.90 0.65 6.62
C LEU A 99 -12.41 0.93 6.78
N ALA A 100 -13.18 -0.09 7.19
CA ALA A 100 -14.61 0.05 7.40
C ALA A 100 -14.92 1.01 8.57
N ILE A 101 -14.20 0.89 9.69
CA ILE A 101 -14.38 1.77 10.85
C ILE A 101 -14.04 3.21 10.48
N ALA A 102 -12.92 3.44 9.77
CA ALA A 102 -12.54 4.79 9.34
C ALA A 102 -13.63 5.43 8.47
N ALA A 103 -14.11 4.71 7.44
CA ALA A 103 -15.16 5.21 6.55
C ALA A 103 -16.47 5.49 7.30
N GLN A 104 -16.90 4.57 8.19
CA GLN A 104 -18.10 4.73 9.01
C GLN A 104 -17.97 5.86 10.04
N SER A 105 -16.75 6.22 10.43
CA SER A 105 -16.46 7.35 11.32
C SER A 105 -16.46 8.70 10.58
N GLY A 106 -16.72 8.71 9.26
CA GLY A 106 -16.82 9.92 8.45
C GLY A 106 -15.52 10.33 7.75
N VAL A 107 -14.45 9.52 7.84
CA VAL A 107 -13.20 9.74 7.10
C VAL A 107 -13.43 9.44 5.62
N ASP A 108 -12.94 10.31 4.72
CA ASP A 108 -12.99 10.07 3.27
C ASP A 108 -11.93 9.02 2.86
N VAL A 109 -12.33 7.75 2.86
CA VAL A 109 -11.46 6.62 2.47
C VAL A 109 -11.58 6.37 0.97
N ARG A 110 -10.47 6.50 0.23
CA ARG A 110 -10.42 6.22 -1.22
C ARG A 110 -9.30 5.26 -1.57
N ILE A 111 -9.60 4.25 -2.39
CA ILE A 111 -8.65 3.24 -2.83
C ILE A 111 -8.62 3.19 -4.36
N ILE A 112 -7.43 3.22 -4.95
CA ILE A 112 -7.21 3.03 -6.39
C ILE A 112 -6.49 1.71 -6.64
N THR A 113 -7.09 0.86 -7.47
CA THR A 113 -6.55 -0.44 -7.92
C THR A 113 -6.41 -0.46 -9.45
N PRO A 114 -5.77 -1.47 -10.06
CA PRO A 114 -5.72 -1.61 -11.51
C PRO A 114 -7.11 -1.92 -12.11
N HIS A 115 -7.46 -1.28 -13.23
CA HIS A 115 -8.59 -1.74 -14.06
C HIS A 115 -8.24 -3.00 -14.85
N PHE A 116 -7.01 -3.06 -15.36
CA PHE A 116 -6.52 -4.18 -16.17
C PHE A 116 -5.66 -5.12 -15.30
N PRO A 117 -5.92 -6.44 -15.33
CA PRO A 117 -5.10 -7.41 -14.61
C PRO A 117 -3.72 -7.58 -15.24
N ASP A 118 -2.69 -7.71 -14.41
CA ASP A 118 -1.42 -8.35 -14.81
C ASP A 118 -1.57 -9.89 -14.85
N LYS A 119 -2.39 -10.43 -13.92
CA LYS A 119 -2.69 -11.86 -13.74
C LYS A 119 -4.21 -12.10 -13.70
N TRP A 120 -4.67 -13.05 -14.50
CA TRP A 120 -6.11 -13.32 -14.69
C TRP A 120 -6.84 -13.76 -13.42
N TYR A 121 -6.15 -14.40 -12.47
CA TYR A 121 -6.74 -14.94 -11.25
C TYR A 121 -6.69 -13.97 -10.05
N VAL A 122 -5.74 -13.03 -10.04
CA VAL A 122 -5.56 -12.09 -8.91
C VAL A 122 -6.62 -11.00 -8.90
N HIS A 123 -7.02 -10.52 -10.08
CA HIS A 123 -7.98 -9.44 -10.20
C HIS A 123 -9.40 -9.80 -9.69
N PRO A 124 -9.96 -10.99 -9.98
CA PRO A 124 -11.18 -11.46 -9.32
C PRO A 124 -11.10 -11.50 -7.79
N VAL A 125 -9.93 -11.85 -7.23
CA VAL A 125 -9.71 -11.91 -5.77
C VAL A 125 -9.68 -10.50 -5.19
N THR A 126 -8.97 -9.57 -5.82
CA THR A 126 -8.98 -8.15 -5.48
C THR A 126 -10.41 -7.60 -5.45
N ARG A 127 -11.18 -7.83 -6.52
CA ARG A 127 -12.58 -7.38 -6.58
C ARG A 127 -13.51 -8.09 -5.58
N SER A 128 -13.13 -9.25 -5.05
CA SER A 128 -13.93 -9.93 -4.01
C SER A 128 -14.00 -9.15 -2.69
N ASN A 129 -13.03 -8.25 -2.45
CA ASN A 129 -13.01 -7.37 -1.28
C ASN A 129 -13.74 -6.02 -1.52
N TYR A 130 -14.19 -5.72 -2.73
CA TYR A 130 -14.84 -4.43 -3.02
C TYR A 130 -16.17 -4.28 -2.30
N ARG A 131 -17.04 -5.30 -2.41
CA ARG A 131 -18.40 -5.24 -1.86
C ARG A 131 -18.45 -4.89 -0.35
N PRO A 132 -17.69 -5.55 0.55
CA PRO A 132 -17.72 -5.18 1.97
C PRO A 132 -17.21 -3.76 2.23
N LEU A 133 -16.19 -3.31 1.50
CA LEU A 133 -15.62 -1.96 1.64
C LEU A 133 -16.59 -0.87 1.13
N LEU A 134 -17.17 -1.07 -0.07
CA LEU A 134 -18.16 -0.17 -0.66
C LEU A 134 -19.39 0.00 0.25
N ARG A 135 -19.85 -1.09 0.90
CA ARG A 135 -20.94 -1.04 1.89
C ARG A 135 -20.59 -0.27 3.15
N ALA A 136 -19.31 -0.24 3.53
CA ALA A 136 -18.84 0.52 4.69
C ALA A 136 -18.62 2.01 4.37
N GLY A 137 -18.75 2.44 3.11
CA GLY A 137 -18.56 3.82 2.68
C GLY A 137 -17.20 4.12 2.07
N VAL A 138 -16.33 3.11 1.92
CA VAL A 138 -15.06 3.26 1.19
C VAL A 138 -15.34 3.47 -0.30
N LYS A 139 -14.68 4.44 -0.91
CA LYS A 139 -14.76 4.70 -2.36
C LYS A 139 -13.65 3.97 -3.08
N ILE A 140 -13.99 3.21 -4.11
CA ILE A 140 -13.03 2.42 -4.88
C ILE A 140 -13.01 2.91 -6.32
N TYR A 141 -11.81 3.09 -6.85
CA TYR A 141 -11.56 3.49 -8.22
C TYR A 141 -10.59 2.52 -8.90
N GLU A 142 -10.72 2.39 -10.21
CA GLU A 142 -9.86 1.57 -11.04
C GLU A 142 -9.11 2.44 -12.04
N TYR A 143 -7.78 2.38 -12.01
CA TYR A 143 -6.91 3.10 -12.93
C TYR A 143 -7.01 2.52 -14.34
N THR A 144 -7.47 3.34 -15.28
CA THR A 144 -7.82 2.91 -16.65
C THR A 144 -6.72 3.07 -17.71
N PRO A 145 -5.71 3.97 -17.61
CA PRO A 145 -4.68 4.09 -18.65
C PRO A 145 -3.71 2.91 -18.72
N GLY A 146 -3.71 2.01 -17.73
CA GLY A 146 -2.83 0.84 -17.71
C GLY A 146 -2.86 0.09 -16.39
N PHE A 147 -1.68 -0.25 -15.87
CA PHE A 147 -1.53 -1.00 -14.62
C PHE A 147 -1.11 -0.06 -13.48
N MET A 148 -1.87 -0.09 -12.38
CA MET A 148 -1.54 0.63 -11.15
C MET A 148 -0.60 -0.22 -10.30
N HIS A 149 0.66 0.17 -10.18
CA HIS A 149 1.65 -0.55 -9.39
C HIS A 149 2.11 0.22 -8.16
N ALA A 150 1.78 1.51 -8.04
CA ALA A 150 2.19 2.31 -6.89
C ALA A 150 1.57 1.79 -5.58
N LYS A 151 2.36 1.75 -4.50
CA LYS A 151 1.91 1.47 -3.13
C LYS A 151 2.11 2.72 -2.31
N MET A 152 1.05 3.51 -2.27
CA MET A 152 1.06 4.80 -1.61
C MET A 152 -0.11 4.92 -0.67
N PHE A 153 0.15 5.52 0.48
CA PHE A 153 -0.84 5.88 1.46
C PHE A 153 -0.61 7.34 1.82
N VAL A 154 -1.67 8.14 1.91
CA VAL A 154 -1.60 9.49 2.46
C VAL A 154 -2.86 9.80 3.27
N ALA A 155 -2.69 10.40 4.45
CA ALA A 155 -3.79 10.83 5.31
C ALA A 155 -3.54 12.25 5.82
N ASP A 156 -4.63 13.03 5.82
CA ASP A 156 -4.74 14.35 6.45
C ASP A 156 -3.65 15.37 6.12
N ASP A 157 -3.01 15.26 4.97
CA ASP A 157 -1.83 16.05 4.58
C ASP A 157 -0.66 15.97 5.58
N GLU A 158 -0.73 15.06 6.55
CA GLU A 158 0.18 14.98 7.69
C GLU A 158 1.08 13.75 7.63
N VAL A 159 0.57 12.63 7.12
CA VAL A 159 1.33 11.38 7.04
C VAL A 159 1.19 10.74 5.68
N SER A 160 2.28 10.19 5.17
CA SER A 160 2.26 9.36 3.97
C SER A 160 3.26 8.22 4.03
N ILE A 161 2.92 7.11 3.38
CA ILE A 161 3.79 5.95 3.22
C ILE A 161 3.96 5.68 1.73
N VAL A 162 5.21 5.55 1.29
CA VAL A 162 5.57 5.06 -0.05
C VAL A 162 6.52 3.90 0.14
N GLY A 163 6.25 2.76 -0.50
CA GLY A 163 7.03 1.56 -0.28
C GLY A 163 6.73 0.45 -1.28
N THR A 164 7.09 -0.78 -0.88
CA THR A 164 6.97 -1.97 -1.72
C THR A 164 5.78 -2.86 -1.32
N THR A 165 5.34 -2.80 -0.06
CA THR A 165 4.28 -3.65 0.50
C THR A 165 2.92 -3.41 -0.16
N ASN A 166 2.40 -4.42 -0.85
CA ASN A 166 1.03 -4.45 -1.35
C ASN A 166 0.02 -4.65 -0.19
N MET A 167 -1.25 -4.37 -0.44
CA MET A 167 -2.32 -4.77 0.47
C MET A 167 -2.79 -6.20 0.17
N ASP A 168 -1.89 -7.17 0.36
CA ASP A 168 -2.17 -8.61 0.20
C ASP A 168 -1.47 -9.46 1.26
N TYR A 169 -1.91 -10.71 1.41
CA TYR A 169 -1.35 -11.66 2.38
C TYR A 169 0.14 -11.93 2.16
N ARG A 170 0.62 -11.92 0.91
CA ARG A 170 2.03 -12.22 0.64
C ARG A 170 2.95 -11.11 1.12
N SER A 171 2.62 -9.87 0.79
CA SER A 171 3.39 -8.72 1.24
C SER A 171 3.32 -8.56 2.76
N PHE A 172 2.21 -8.93 3.40
CA PHE A 172 2.08 -8.86 4.86
C PHE A 172 2.78 -9.99 5.63
N TYR A 173 2.89 -11.20 5.07
CA TYR A 173 3.34 -12.36 5.88
C TYR A 173 4.49 -13.18 5.27
N LEU A 174 4.76 -13.03 3.97
CA LEU A 174 5.64 -13.96 3.24
C LEU A 174 6.81 -13.27 2.53
N HIS A 175 6.77 -11.95 2.35
CA HIS A 175 7.78 -11.20 1.61
C HIS A 175 8.60 -10.30 2.53
N PHE A 176 9.86 -10.11 2.15
CA PHE A 176 10.64 -9.00 2.66
C PHE A 176 10.15 -7.74 1.95
N GLU A 177 9.76 -6.74 2.72
CA GLU A 177 9.26 -5.47 2.20
C GLU A 177 9.95 -4.31 2.89
N CYS A 178 9.86 -3.12 2.28
CA CYS A 178 10.28 -1.90 2.93
C CYS A 178 9.39 -0.72 2.52
N GLY A 179 9.37 0.30 3.38
CA GLY A 179 8.64 1.51 3.12
C GLY A 179 9.28 2.69 3.83
N VAL A 180 8.82 3.88 3.45
CA VAL A 180 9.23 5.13 4.10
C VAL A 180 7.99 5.87 4.55
N ILE A 181 7.92 6.11 5.86
CA ILE A 181 6.92 7.00 6.46
C ILE A 181 7.47 8.42 6.41
N PHE A 182 6.64 9.33 5.93
CA PHE A 182 6.86 10.77 6.00
C PHE A 182 5.79 11.35 6.92
N PHE A 183 6.21 12.15 7.92
CA PHE A 183 5.29 12.78 8.87
C PHE A 183 5.58 14.28 8.94
N LEU A 184 4.53 15.09 8.79
CA LEU A 184 4.59 16.55 8.69
C LEU A 184 5.59 17.05 7.63
N SER A 185 5.72 16.33 6.51
CA SER A 185 6.65 16.67 5.42
C SER A 185 5.88 17.06 4.15
N SER A 186 6.45 17.94 3.33
CA SER A 186 5.86 18.30 2.03
C SER A 186 5.66 17.11 1.08
N VAL A 187 6.36 15.98 1.32
CA VAL A 187 6.14 14.73 0.59
C VAL A 187 4.68 14.25 0.71
N SER A 188 4.02 14.45 1.86
CA SER A 188 2.61 14.04 2.03
C SER A 188 1.69 14.81 1.08
N HIS A 189 1.93 16.09 0.84
CA HIS A 189 1.21 16.86 -0.18
C HIS A 189 1.55 16.37 -1.60
N ALA A 190 2.81 16.03 -1.88
CA ALA A 190 3.20 15.49 -3.19
C ALA A 190 2.50 14.16 -3.49
N VAL A 191 2.40 13.26 -2.50
CA VAL A 191 1.67 11.98 -2.60
C VAL A 191 0.18 12.22 -2.80
N ARG A 192 -0.45 13.15 -2.05
CA ARG A 192 -1.86 13.53 -2.27
C ARG A 192 -2.08 14.05 -3.71
N ASN A 193 -1.22 14.96 -4.16
CA ASN A 193 -1.33 15.53 -5.51
C ASN A 193 -1.13 14.48 -6.61
N ASP A 194 -0.23 13.50 -6.43
CA ASP A 194 -0.07 12.38 -7.36
C ASP A 194 -1.32 11.49 -7.36
N PHE A 195 -1.87 11.18 -6.18
CA PHE A 195 -3.12 10.43 -6.05
C PHE A 195 -4.29 11.12 -6.78
N GLU A 196 -4.47 12.43 -6.61
CA GLU A 196 -5.54 13.19 -7.26
C GLU A 196 -5.42 13.16 -8.79
N LYS A 197 -4.20 13.27 -9.33
CA LYS A 197 -3.96 13.12 -10.78
C LYS A 197 -4.27 11.71 -11.28
N ILE A 198 -3.94 10.69 -10.50
CA ILE A 198 -4.30 9.31 -10.83
C ILE A 198 -5.83 9.16 -10.83
N LEU A 199 -6.51 9.79 -9.87
CA LEU A 199 -7.95 9.74 -9.72
C LEU A 199 -8.69 10.33 -10.94
N GLU A 200 -8.18 11.41 -11.53
CA GLU A 200 -8.76 12.07 -12.72
C GLU A 200 -8.90 11.13 -13.93
N VAL A 201 -8.01 10.14 -14.05
CA VAL A 201 -8.00 9.14 -15.13
C VAL A 201 -8.50 7.77 -14.67
N SER A 202 -9.06 7.69 -13.47
CA SER A 202 -9.59 6.46 -12.88
C SER A 202 -11.12 6.42 -12.98
N ARG A 203 -11.67 5.21 -13.06
CA ARG A 203 -13.11 4.95 -13.08
C ARG A 203 -13.59 4.56 -11.70
N GLU A 204 -14.62 5.21 -11.19
CA GLU A 204 -15.28 4.79 -9.95
C GLU A 204 -15.99 3.44 -10.11
N VAL A 205 -15.84 2.57 -9.12
CA VAL A 205 -16.60 1.33 -9.00
C VAL A 205 -17.71 1.54 -7.99
N THR A 206 -18.96 1.43 -8.45
CA THR A 206 -20.11 1.69 -7.58
C THR A 206 -20.60 0.43 -6.88
N LEU A 207 -21.21 0.59 -5.71
CA LEU A 207 -21.88 -0.51 -5.01
C LEU A 207 -22.95 -1.17 -5.89
N GLN A 208 -23.69 -0.37 -6.65
CA GLN A 208 -24.73 -0.86 -7.55
C GLN A 208 -24.16 -1.79 -8.63
N GLU A 209 -23.02 -1.44 -9.23
CA GLU A 209 -22.35 -2.31 -10.20
C GLU A 209 -21.93 -3.64 -9.57
N GLU A 210 -21.34 -3.59 -8.37
CA GLU A 210 -20.86 -4.79 -7.67
C GLU A 210 -22.01 -5.70 -7.20
N GLU A 211 -23.17 -5.14 -6.82
CA GLU A 211 -24.34 -5.92 -6.43
C GLU A 211 -25.06 -6.57 -7.61
N ASN A 212 -24.96 -5.99 -8.80
CA ASN A 212 -25.55 -6.50 -10.04
C ASN A 212 -24.73 -7.61 -10.71
N ILE A 213 -23.57 -7.99 -10.16
CA ILE A 213 -22.75 -9.08 -10.69
C ILE A 213 -23.50 -10.41 -10.62
N GLY A 214 -23.55 -11.11 -11.77
CA GLY A 214 -24.21 -12.40 -11.91
C GLY A 214 -23.69 -13.48 -10.95
N ALA A 215 -24.59 -14.36 -10.52
CA ALA A 215 -24.32 -15.40 -9.53
C ALA A 215 -23.08 -16.29 -9.83
N PRO A 216 -22.80 -16.70 -11.09
CA PRO A 216 -21.61 -17.49 -11.38
C PRO A 216 -20.29 -16.76 -11.11
N SER A 217 -20.22 -15.47 -11.48
CA SER A 217 -19.02 -14.65 -11.23
C SER A 217 -18.82 -14.42 -9.73
N ARG A 218 -19.91 -14.17 -9.00
CA ARG A 218 -19.89 -14.04 -7.54
C ARG A 218 -19.41 -15.32 -6.86
N PHE A 219 -19.91 -16.47 -7.30
CA PHE A 219 -19.47 -17.77 -6.79
C PHE A 219 -17.98 -18.00 -7.06
N MET A 220 -17.50 -17.73 -8.28
CA MET A 220 -16.09 -17.85 -8.61
C MET A 220 -15.20 -16.95 -7.74
N ARG A 221 -15.60 -15.68 -7.50
CA ARG A 221 -14.89 -14.78 -6.59
C ARG A 221 -14.82 -15.33 -5.17
N SER A 222 -15.93 -15.88 -4.65
CA SER A 222 -15.95 -16.50 -3.31
C SER A 222 -15.03 -17.72 -3.22
N VAL A 223 -15.00 -18.58 -4.24
CA VAL A 223 -14.10 -19.74 -4.30
C VAL A 223 -12.65 -19.29 -4.34
N LEU A 224 -12.31 -18.34 -5.22
CA LEU A 224 -10.94 -17.82 -5.33
C LEU A 224 -10.49 -17.13 -4.03
N ARG A 225 -11.41 -16.48 -3.31
CA ARG A 225 -11.13 -15.85 -2.02
C ARG A 225 -10.68 -16.86 -0.96
N LEU A 226 -11.14 -18.12 -1.01
CA LEU A 226 -10.65 -19.17 -0.09
C LEU A 226 -9.15 -19.45 -0.25
N PHE A 227 -8.59 -19.13 -1.42
CA PHE A 227 -7.16 -19.30 -1.72
C PHE A 227 -6.36 -18.01 -1.54
N SER A 228 -6.96 -16.95 -0.98
CA SER A 228 -6.28 -15.66 -0.73
C SER A 228 -4.97 -15.79 0.06
N PRO A 229 -4.86 -16.65 1.09
CA PRO A 229 -3.60 -16.80 1.82
C PRO A 229 -2.44 -17.40 1.00
N LEU A 230 -2.73 -17.99 -0.17
CA LEU A 230 -1.72 -18.53 -1.09
C LEU A 230 -1.32 -17.53 -2.18
N MET A 231 -2.01 -16.39 -2.26
CA MET A 231 -1.93 -15.40 -3.34
C MET A 231 -1.38 -14.08 -2.90
#